data_AF-A0A368F3R1-F1
#
_entry.id   AF-A0A368F3R1-F1
#
_cell.length_a   1.000
_cell.length_b   1.000
_cell.length_c   1.000
_cell.angle_alpha   90.00
_cell.angle_beta   90.00
_cell.angle_gamma   90.00
#
_symmetry.space_group_name_H-M   'P 1'
#
loop_
_entity.id
_entity.type
_entity.pdbx_description
1 polymer ?
#
loop_
_entity_poly.entity_id
_entity_poly.type
_entity_poly.pdbx_seq_one_letter_code
_entity_poly.pdbx_strand_id
1 'polypeptide(L)'
;MKSSYSRISRAHAVQVGKAVEAALKAGYTHIDCAWIYRNQVEIGEVLKRLFSSTHKREDIFVTSKVWNTFHSAAGCKKNVEEILAQLQLKYIDLMLIHWPGGYEEGSDPFPKVRPSLAASLIVLQSHHHDDIDLSAISIFIVRPS
;
A
#
# COMPACT_ATOMS: atom_id res chain seq x y z
N MET A 1 18.23 -18.25 -10.12
CA MET A 1 18.17 -16.81 -9.79
C MET A 1 17.75 -16.66 -8.34
N LYS A 2 18.60 -16.11 -7.46
CA LYS A 2 18.13 -15.70 -6.13
C LYS A 2 17.26 -14.46 -6.34
N SER A 3 15.97 -14.56 -6.00
CA SER A 3 15.03 -13.44 -6.12
C SER A 3 15.59 -12.22 -5.39
N SER A 4 15.49 -11.05 -6.01
CA SER A 4 15.89 -9.76 -5.42
C SER A 4 15.16 -9.46 -4.09
N TYR A 5 14.09 -10.21 -3.81
CA TYR A 5 13.35 -10.31 -2.55
C TYR A 5 14.18 -10.52 -1.28
N SER A 6 15.41 -11.02 -1.38
CA SER A 6 16.25 -11.33 -0.21
C SER A 6 16.90 -10.11 0.46
N ARG A 7 16.81 -8.91 -0.13
CA ARG A 7 17.51 -7.71 0.37
C ARG A 7 16.67 -6.78 1.26
N ILE A 8 15.38 -7.06 1.41
CA ILE A 8 14.48 -6.27 2.26
C ILE A 8 14.29 -7.01 3.57
N SER A 9 14.83 -6.48 4.66
CA SER A 9 14.51 -6.97 6.01
C SER A 9 13.07 -6.57 6.33
N ARG A 10 12.23 -7.56 6.63
CA ARG A 10 10.88 -7.33 7.16
C ARG A 10 10.85 -7.62 8.65
N ALA A 11 10.01 -6.88 9.38
CA ALA A 11 9.72 -7.22 10.77
C ALA A 11 9.12 -8.63 10.86
N HIS A 12 9.30 -9.30 12.00
CA HIS A 12 8.72 -10.62 12.18
C HIS A 12 7.19 -10.53 12.11
N ALA A 13 6.60 -11.40 11.30
CA ALA A 13 5.15 -11.49 11.06
C ALA A 13 4.32 -11.40 12.36
N VAL A 14 4.70 -12.19 13.36
CA VAL A 14 4.02 -12.25 14.67
C VAL A 14 4.07 -10.91 15.41
N GLN A 15 5.15 -10.14 15.27
CA GLN A 15 5.31 -8.87 15.96
C GLN A 15 4.42 -7.79 15.34
N VAL A 16 4.32 -7.74 14.01
CA VAL A 16 3.50 -6.75 13.30
C VAL A 16 2.02 -6.93 13.65
N GLY A 17 1.52 -8.17 13.56
CA GLY A 17 0.11 -8.44 13.87
C GLY A 17 -0.26 -8.09 15.33
N LYS A 18 0.61 -8.45 16.29
CA LYS A 18 0.44 -8.09 17.70
C LYS A 18 0.47 -6.58 17.93
N ALA A 19 1.34 -5.85 17.22
CA ALA A 19 1.44 -4.40 17.33
C ALA A 19 0.16 -3.71 16.83
N VAL A 20 -0.39 -4.14 15.69
CA VAL A 20 -1.66 -3.61 15.17
C VAL A 20 -2.82 -3.90 16.12
N GLU A 21 -2.92 -5.12 16.64
CA GLU A 21 -3.97 -5.48 17.59
C GLU A 21 -3.88 -4.66 18.89
N ALA A 22 -2.67 -4.46 19.40
CA ALA A 22 -2.44 -3.64 20.59
C ALA A 22 -2.79 -2.17 20.35
N ALA A 23 -2.43 -1.60 19.20
CA ALA A 23 -2.76 -0.22 18.84
C ALA A 23 -4.27 0.00 18.78
N LEU A 24 -5.00 -0.88 18.10
CA LEU A 24 -6.47 -0.79 18.02
C LEU A 24 -7.12 -0.91 19.40
N LYS A 25 -6.67 -1.85 20.24
CA LYS A 25 -7.12 -1.98 21.63
C LYS A 25 -6.82 -0.75 22.50
N ALA A 26 -5.76 -0.02 22.18
CA ALA A 26 -5.41 1.23 22.85
C ALA A 26 -6.21 2.45 22.33
N GLY A 27 -7.12 2.25 21.37
CA GLY A 27 -7.99 3.30 20.83
C GLY A 27 -7.44 4.02 19.60
N TYR A 28 -6.35 3.53 19.00
CA TYR A 28 -5.93 4.04 17.68
C TYR A 28 -6.95 3.63 16.63
N THR A 29 -7.25 4.55 15.72
CA THR A 29 -8.20 4.34 14.62
C THR A 29 -7.57 4.47 13.24
N HIS A 30 -6.25 4.71 13.16
CA HIS A 30 -5.52 4.86 11.90
C HIS A 30 -4.37 3.86 11.81
N ILE A 31 -4.34 3.11 10.70
CA ILE A 31 -3.27 2.18 10.35
C ILE A 31 -2.62 2.64 9.05
N ASP A 32 -1.30 2.83 9.08
CA ASP A 32 -0.51 3.14 7.90
C ASP A 32 0.28 1.90 7.42
N CYS A 33 0.02 1.52 6.17
CA CYS A 33 0.64 0.40 5.47
C CYS A 33 1.45 0.92 4.25
N ALA A 34 2.22 0.03 3.62
CA ALA A 34 2.80 0.29 2.30
C ALA A 34 3.16 -1.04 1.64
N TRP A 35 3.00 -1.17 0.32
CA TRP A 35 3.27 -2.44 -0.39
C TRP A 35 4.67 -3.01 -0.10
N ILE A 36 5.68 -2.14 -0.04
CA ILE A 36 7.07 -2.56 0.16
C ILE A 36 7.38 -3.11 1.56
N TYR A 37 6.52 -2.91 2.56
CA TYR A 37 6.75 -3.42 3.92
C TYR A 37 6.59 -4.94 4.04
N ARG A 38 5.89 -5.57 3.07
CA ARG A 38 5.74 -7.02 2.95
C ARG A 38 5.17 -7.70 4.20
N ASN A 39 4.17 -7.05 4.79
CA ASN A 39 3.50 -7.46 6.02
C ASN A 39 1.96 -7.34 5.95
N GLN A 40 1.41 -7.13 4.76
CA GLN A 40 -0.01 -6.83 4.53
C GLN A 40 -0.87 -8.06 4.80
N VAL A 41 -0.40 -9.25 4.47
CA VAL A 41 -1.11 -10.51 4.75
C VAL A 41 -1.30 -10.66 6.26
N GLU A 42 -0.24 -10.45 7.02
CA GLU A 42 -0.24 -10.52 8.47
C GLU A 42 -1.16 -9.47 9.10
N ILE A 43 -1.15 -8.24 8.58
CA ILE A 43 -2.07 -7.17 9.02
C ILE A 43 -3.52 -7.54 8.65
N GLY A 44 -3.76 -8.04 7.45
CA GLY A 44 -5.09 -8.40 6.95
C GLY A 44 -5.75 -9.51 7.78
N GLU A 45 -4.98 -10.51 8.21
CA GLU A 45 -5.47 -11.57 9.12
C GLU A 45 -5.93 -11.00 10.47
N VAL A 46 -5.20 -10.04 11.02
CA VAL A 46 -5.57 -9.35 12.28
C VAL A 46 -6.81 -8.49 12.07
N LEU A 47 -6.84 -7.69 11.02
CA LEU A 47 -7.98 -6.83 10.68
C LEU A 47 -9.26 -7.63 10.50
N LYS A 48 -9.21 -8.73 9.73
CA LYS A 48 -10.36 -9.62 9.53
C LYS A 48 -10.91 -10.15 10.84
N ARG A 49 -10.03 -10.61 11.75
CA ARG A 49 -10.43 -11.09 13.08
C ARG A 49 -11.07 -9.97 13.91
N LEU A 50 -10.48 -8.78 13.92
CA LEU A 50 -10.98 -7.65 14.71
C LEU A 50 -12.31 -7.10 14.16
N PHE A 51 -12.47 -7.06 12.84
CA PHE A 51 -13.72 -6.63 12.20
C PHE A 51 -14.87 -7.62 12.39
N SER A 52 -14.55 -8.91 12.58
CA SER A 52 -15.56 -9.92 12.94
C SER A 52 -16.00 -9.88 14.41
N SER A 53 -15.34 -9.07 15.26
CA SER A 53 -15.53 -9.18 16.73
C SER A 53 -15.72 -7.86 17.46
N THR A 54 -14.82 -6.89 17.28
CA THR A 54 -14.66 -5.74 18.21
C THR A 54 -14.65 -4.38 17.55
N HIS A 55 -14.35 -4.31 16.25
CA HIS A 55 -14.24 -3.05 15.50
C HIS A 55 -15.10 -3.13 14.24
N LYS A 56 -15.56 -1.99 13.73
CA LYS A 56 -16.16 -1.93 12.40
C LYS A 56 -15.13 -1.41 11.40
N ARG A 57 -15.25 -1.82 10.14
CA ARG A 57 -14.29 -1.40 9.09
C ARG A 57 -14.32 0.11 8.89
N GLU A 58 -15.51 0.70 8.91
CA GLU A 58 -15.75 2.14 8.74
C GLU A 58 -15.19 3.01 9.87
N ASP A 59 -14.91 2.42 11.05
CA ASP A 59 -14.31 3.15 12.18
C ASP A 59 -12.78 3.19 12.12
N ILE A 60 -12.16 2.41 11.22
CA ILE A 60 -10.70 2.30 11.09
C ILE A 60 -10.25 2.90 9.76
N PHE A 61 -9.47 3.97 9.82
CA PHE A 61 -8.85 4.60 8.67
C PHE A 61 -7.59 3.81 8.25
N VAL A 62 -7.57 3.29 7.02
CA VAL A 62 -6.43 2.55 6.48
C VAL A 62 -5.76 3.35 5.38
N THR A 63 -4.46 3.61 5.53
CA THR A 63 -3.61 4.18 4.48
C THR A 63 -2.71 3.10 3.89
N SER A 64 -2.48 3.13 2.58
CA SER A 64 -1.42 2.32 1.96
C SER A 64 -0.72 3.08 0.83
N LYS A 65 0.37 2.52 0.32
CA LYS A 65 1.27 3.18 -0.62
C LYS A 65 1.59 2.27 -1.80
N VAL A 66 1.36 2.77 -3.01
CA VAL A 66 1.76 2.14 -4.28
C VAL A 66 3.28 2.20 -4.38
N TRP A 67 3.91 1.07 -4.70
CA TRP A 67 5.36 1.02 -4.83
C TRP A 67 5.87 1.52 -6.19
N ASN A 68 7.13 1.94 -6.21
CA ASN A 68 7.72 2.67 -7.34
C ASN A 68 7.76 1.86 -8.65
N THR A 69 7.71 0.54 -8.60
CA THR A 69 7.67 -0.34 -9.79
C THR A 69 6.26 -0.46 -10.41
N PHE A 70 5.31 0.36 -9.97
CA PHE A 70 3.90 0.36 -10.39
C PHE A 70 3.39 1.77 -10.73
N HIS A 71 4.23 2.62 -11.33
CA HIS A 71 3.89 4.03 -11.61
C HIS A 71 2.98 4.23 -12.83
N SER A 72 2.89 3.29 -13.76
CA SER A 72 1.90 3.36 -14.84
C SER A 72 0.48 3.21 -14.30
N ALA A 73 -0.53 3.71 -15.02
CA ALA A 73 -1.93 3.58 -14.60
C ALA A 73 -2.35 2.10 -14.40
N ALA A 74 -1.94 1.22 -15.33
CA ALA A 74 -2.21 -0.21 -15.24
C ALA A 74 -1.45 -0.88 -14.08
N GLY A 75 -0.17 -0.52 -13.89
CA GLY A 75 0.65 -1.00 -12.77
C GLY A 75 0.07 -0.58 -11.42
N CYS A 76 -0.34 0.68 -11.30
CA CYS A 76 -0.96 1.24 -10.11
C CYS A 76 -2.24 0.49 -9.75
N LYS A 77 -3.16 0.30 -10.72
CA LYS A 77 -4.40 -0.47 -10.51
C LYS A 77 -4.11 -1.88 -9.99
N LYS A 78 -3.19 -2.59 -10.65
CA LYS A 78 -2.77 -3.93 -10.25
C LYS A 78 -2.19 -3.97 -8.84
N ASN A 79 -1.36 -2.99 -8.46
CA ASN A 79 -0.77 -2.95 -7.13
C ASN A 79 -1.81 -2.67 -6.04
N VAL A 80 -2.79 -1.80 -6.32
CA VAL A 80 -3.92 -1.55 -5.42
C VAL A 80 -4.76 -2.81 -5.22
N GLU A 81 -5.10 -3.54 -6.28
CA GLU A 81 -5.81 -4.82 -6.19
C GLU A 81 -5.05 -5.84 -5.35
N GLU A 82 -3.73 -5.94 -5.53
CA GLU A 82 -2.87 -6.82 -4.73
C GLU A 82 -2.87 -6.42 -3.25
N ILE A 83 -2.73 -5.12 -2.95
CA ILE A 83 -2.77 -4.58 -1.57
C ILE A 83 -4.12 -4.91 -0.90
N LEU A 84 -5.24 -4.67 -1.60
CA LEU A 84 -6.59 -4.96 -1.10
C LEU A 84 -6.76 -6.45 -0.80
N ALA A 85 -6.31 -7.32 -1.70
CA ALA A 85 -6.38 -8.76 -1.52
C ALA A 85 -5.56 -9.23 -0.31
N GLN A 86 -4.33 -8.72 -0.14
CA GLN A 86 -3.47 -9.08 0.98
C GLN A 86 -4.00 -8.56 2.32
N LEU A 87 -4.49 -7.32 2.36
CA LEU A 87 -5.13 -6.75 3.55
C LEU A 87 -6.53 -7.31 3.82
N GLN A 88 -7.10 -8.09 2.89
CA GLN A 88 -8.46 -8.62 2.96
C GLN A 88 -9.52 -7.52 3.13
N LEU A 89 -9.36 -6.42 2.40
CA LEU A 89 -10.24 -5.25 2.43
C LEU A 89 -10.94 -5.05 1.09
N LYS A 90 -12.10 -4.39 1.13
CA LYS A 90 -12.84 -3.97 -0.08
C LYS A 90 -12.43 -2.59 -0.58
N TYR A 91 -11.95 -1.72 0.31
CA TYR A 91 -11.51 -0.36 0.00
C TYR A 91 -10.38 0.09 0.93
N ILE A 92 -9.63 1.09 0.50
CA ILE A 92 -8.58 1.79 1.27
C ILE A 92 -8.97 3.26 1.37
N ASP A 93 -8.88 3.84 2.57
CA ASP A 93 -9.31 5.22 2.84
C ASP A 93 -8.36 6.25 2.23
N LEU A 94 -7.06 5.93 2.13
CA LEU A 94 -6.07 6.78 1.49
C LEU A 94 -5.00 5.94 0.78
N MET A 95 -4.86 6.13 -0.53
CA MET A 95 -3.75 5.59 -1.30
C MET A 95 -2.74 6.68 -1.64
N LEU A 96 -1.46 6.41 -1.40
CA LEU A 96 -0.37 7.33 -1.71
C LEU A 96 0.56 6.71 -2.76
N ILE A 97 1.25 7.56 -3.52
CA ILE A 97 2.48 7.14 -4.20
C ILE A 97 3.60 7.13 -3.16
N HIS A 98 4.32 6.01 -3.01
CA HIS A 98 5.32 5.89 -1.95
C HIS A 98 6.46 6.89 -2.14
N TRP A 99 6.95 7.07 -3.36
CA TRP A 99 7.96 8.06 -3.71
C TRP A 99 7.70 8.62 -5.12
N PRO A 100 8.05 9.88 -5.40
CA PRO A 100 7.76 10.51 -6.69
C PRO A 100 8.55 9.91 -7.87
N GLY A 101 9.67 9.25 -7.62
CA GLY A 101 10.49 8.63 -8.66
C GLY A 101 10.07 7.19 -8.93
N GLY A 102 9.44 6.97 -10.09
CA GLY A 102 9.13 5.61 -10.56
C GLY A 102 10.40 4.78 -10.72
N TYR A 103 10.25 3.46 -10.74
CA TYR A 103 11.26 2.47 -11.11
C TYR A 103 10.84 1.76 -12.40
N GLU A 104 11.77 1.01 -13.02
CA GLU A 104 11.40 0.09 -14.10
C GLU A 104 10.33 -0.90 -13.59
N GLU A 105 9.22 -1.00 -14.32
CA GLU A 105 8.14 -1.91 -13.92
C GLU A 105 8.57 -3.37 -14.12
N GLY A 106 8.28 -4.20 -13.13
CA GLY A 106 8.71 -5.60 -13.16
C GLY A 106 8.56 -6.30 -11.82
N SER A 107 9.13 -7.49 -11.72
CA SER A 107 9.08 -8.32 -10.50
C SER A 107 10.14 -7.96 -9.47
N ASP A 108 11.20 -7.25 -9.87
CA ASP A 108 12.23 -6.76 -8.95
C ASP A 108 11.77 -5.43 -8.33
N PRO A 109 11.47 -5.36 -7.02
CA PRO A 109 11.08 -4.11 -6.38
C PRO A 109 12.19 -3.05 -6.35
N PHE A 110 13.45 -3.43 -6.59
CA PHE A 110 14.60 -2.54 -6.62
C PHE A 110 15.47 -2.81 -7.86
N PRO A 111 14.98 -2.46 -9.06
CA PRO A 111 15.72 -2.70 -10.30
C PRO A 111 17.02 -1.89 -10.31
N LYS A 112 18.07 -2.45 -10.91
CA LYS A 112 19.41 -1.82 -10.95
C LYS A 112 19.46 -0.60 -11.88
N VAL A 113 18.53 -0.49 -12.83
CA VAL A 113 18.45 0.62 -13.77
C VAL A 113 17.50 1.66 -13.19
N ARG A 114 18.04 2.83 -12.82
CA ARG A 114 17.21 3.99 -12.49
C ARG A 114 16.51 4.44 -13.78
N PRO A 115 15.19 4.71 -13.77
CA PRO A 115 14.51 5.03 -15.00
C PRO A 115 15.01 6.34 -15.58
N SER A 116 14.90 6.45 -16.90
CA SER A 116 15.01 7.73 -17.58
C SER A 116 13.93 8.68 -17.03
N LEU A 117 14.23 9.98 -17.00
CA LEU A 117 13.39 11.08 -16.48
C LEU A 117 11.94 11.13 -17.04
N ALA A 118 11.59 10.26 -17.98
CA ALA A 118 10.28 10.14 -18.62
C ALA A 118 9.20 9.45 -17.75
N ALA A 119 9.58 8.73 -16.68
CA ALA A 119 8.60 8.02 -15.82
C ALA A 119 7.85 8.91 -14.81
N SER A 120 7.97 10.24 -14.91
CA SER A 120 7.39 11.20 -13.96
C SER A 120 5.99 11.71 -14.33
N LEU A 121 5.39 11.25 -15.44
CA LEU A 121 4.04 11.65 -15.84
C LEU A 121 2.99 10.77 -15.14
N ILE A 122 2.57 11.22 -13.97
CA ILE A 122 1.45 10.66 -13.21
C ILE A 122 0.16 10.96 -13.97
N VAL A 123 -0.51 9.92 -14.47
CA VAL A 123 -1.92 9.98 -14.88
C VAL A 123 -2.74 9.20 -13.85
N LEU A 124 -3.41 9.92 -12.96
CA LEU A 124 -4.52 9.40 -12.19
C LEU A 124 -5.68 10.37 -12.34
N GLN A 125 -6.49 10.16 -13.39
CA GLN A 125 -7.84 10.70 -13.44
C GLN A 125 -8.69 9.89 -12.46
N SER A 126 -9.42 10.57 -11.57
CA SER A 126 -10.46 9.97 -10.74
C SER A 126 -11.44 9.21 -11.65
N HIS A 127 -11.38 7.88 -11.66
CA HIS A 127 -12.37 7.05 -12.33
C HIS A 127 -13.42 6.66 -11.28
N HIS A 128 -14.57 7.33 -11.32
CA HIS A 128 -15.78 6.97 -10.57
C HIS A 128 -16.63 5.92 -11.31
N HIS A 129 -16.01 4.94 -11.96
CA HIS A 129 -16.75 3.87 -12.64
C HIS A 129 -16.23 2.49 -12.22
N ASP A 130 -17.09 1.83 -11.45
CA ASP A 130 -17.27 0.40 -11.23
C ASP A 130 -16.04 -0.41 -10.75
N ASP A 131 -16.16 -0.86 -9.48
CA ASP A 131 -15.45 -1.95 -8.78
C ASP A 131 -14.30 -1.63 -7.80
N ILE A 132 -13.75 -0.41 -7.70
CA ILE A 132 -12.82 -0.04 -6.60
C ILE A 132 -13.10 1.38 -6.10
N ASP A 133 -13.67 1.50 -4.89
CA ASP A 133 -13.88 2.80 -4.23
C ASP A 133 -12.56 3.28 -3.58
N LEU A 134 -11.95 4.31 -4.18
CA LEU A 134 -10.77 5.00 -3.64
C LEU A 134 -11.19 6.41 -3.25
N SER A 135 -11.36 6.66 -1.95
CA SER A 135 -11.88 7.93 -1.43
C SER A 135 -10.87 9.08 -1.45
N ALA A 136 -9.56 8.81 -1.54
CA ALA A 136 -8.53 9.81 -1.78
C ALA A 136 -7.22 9.18 -2.33
N ILE A 137 -6.69 9.76 -3.41
CA ILE A 137 -5.27 9.59 -3.81
C ILE A 137 -4.59 10.96 -3.68
N SER A 138 -3.61 11.08 -2.79
CA SER A 138 -2.91 12.34 -2.57
C SER A 138 -1.42 12.20 -2.83
N ILE A 139 -0.85 13.13 -3.60
CA ILE A 139 0.58 13.40 -3.67
C ILE A 139 0.73 14.88 -3.33
N PHE A 140 1.38 15.19 -2.22
CA PHE A 140 1.92 16.54 -2.00
C PHE A 140 3.22 16.66 -2.79
N ILE A 141 3.19 17.38 -3.91
CA ILE A 141 4.41 17.87 -4.57
C ILE A 141 4.76 19.20 -3.89
N VAL A 142 5.76 19.18 -2.99
CA VAL A 142 6.41 20.42 -2.55
C VAL A 142 7.27 20.89 -3.71
N ARG A 143 6.87 22.00 -4.35
CA ARG A 143 7.75 22.70 -5.30
C ARG A 143 8.98 23.21 -4.55
N PRO A 144 10.21 23.01 -5.06
CA PRO A 144 11.34 23.82 -4.61
C PRO A 144 11.04 25.29 -4.94
N SER A 145 11.28 26.15 -3.96
CA SER A 145 11.29 27.62 -4.12
C SER A 145 12.32 28.05 -5.15
#